data_AF-A0A1I4GUV4-F1
#
_entry.id   AF-A0A1I4GUV4-F1
#
_cell.length_a   1.000
_cell.length_b   1.000
_cell.length_c   1.000
_cell.angle_alpha   90.00
_cell.angle_beta   90.00
_cell.angle_gamma   90.00
#
_symmetry.space_group_name_H-M   'P 1'
#
loop_
_entity.id
_entity.type
_entity.pdbx_description
1 polymer ?
#
loop_
_entity_poly.entity_id
_entity_poly.type
_entity_poly.pdbx_seq_one_letter_code
_entity_poly.pdbx_strand_id
1 'polypeptide(L)'
;MNRDSVAAWLGGWDGPIQIDARDVNLTVDGDLAFVSALNRMRGRQGGEDQDMWYRTTMCLRKTSGRWRIVHDHSSVPFYMDGSYRAAVDLKAHWGGAA
;
A
#
# COMPACT_ATOMS: atom_id res chain seq x y z
N MET A 1 6.11 10.41 3.57
CA MET A 1 6.62 9.73 4.80
C MET A 1 8.07 10.11 5.02
N ASN A 2 8.52 10.23 6.28
CA ASN A 2 9.94 10.43 6.60
C ASN A 2 10.70 9.09 6.51
N ARG A 3 11.92 9.08 5.96
CA ARG A 3 12.78 7.90 5.84
C ARG A 3 13.02 7.22 7.18
N ASP A 4 13.25 7.98 8.24
CA ASP A 4 13.56 7.40 9.56
C ASP A 4 12.35 6.67 10.14
N SER A 5 11.15 7.23 9.96
CA SER A 5 9.90 6.59 10.37
C SER A 5 9.64 5.30 9.59
N VAL A 6 9.97 5.27 8.29
CA VAL A 6 9.86 4.05 7.47
C VAL A 6 10.87 3.00 7.94
N ALA A 7 12.12 3.39 8.22
CA ALA A 7 13.14 2.48 8.71
C ALA A 7 12.77 1.89 10.08
N ALA A 8 12.26 2.72 10.99
CA ALA A 8 11.78 2.28 12.30
C ALA A 8 10.59 1.32 12.17
N TRP A 9 9.63 1.62 11.29
CA TRP A 9 8.50 0.74 11.03
C TRP A 9 8.94 -0.62 10.47
N LEU A 10 9.85 -0.64 9.48
CA LEU A 10 10.43 -1.86 8.92
C LEU A 10 11.17 -2.68 9.98
N GLY A 11 11.90 -2.03 10.88
CA GLY A 11 12.63 -2.69 11.98
C GLY A 11 11.72 -3.32 13.04
N GLY A 12 10.42 -3.00 13.06
CA GLY A 12 9.45 -3.59 13.96
C GLY A 12 8.84 -4.93 13.50
N TRP A 13 9.26 -5.46 12.34
CA TRP A 13 8.76 -6.72 11.81
C TRP A 13 9.69 -7.89 12.15
N ASP A 14 9.07 -9.01 12.54
CA ASP A 14 9.74 -10.28 12.83
C ASP A 14 9.94 -11.05 11.51
N GLY A 15 10.94 -10.62 10.74
CA GLY A 15 11.29 -11.24 9.46
C GLY A 15 10.74 -10.51 8.24
N PRO A 16 10.67 -11.17 7.07
CA PRO A 16 10.34 -10.50 5.83
C PRO A 16 8.88 -10.07 5.81
N ILE A 17 8.65 -8.81 5.44
CA ILE A 17 7.34 -8.32 5.05
C ILE A 17 7.10 -8.74 3.60
N GLN A 18 5.96 -9.37 3.34
CA GLN A 18 5.50 -9.68 1.99
C GLN A 18 4.44 -8.68 1.58
N ILE A 19 4.63 -8.04 0.43
CA ILE A 19 3.64 -7.15 -0.17
C ILE A 19 3.39 -7.60 -1.60
N ASP A 20 2.17 -8.05 -1.87
CA ASP A 20 1.72 -8.36 -3.23
C ASP A 20 0.82 -7.24 -3.74
N ALA A 21 1.12 -6.71 -4.92
CA ALA A 21 0.27 -5.74 -5.59
C ALA A 21 -0.65 -6.45 -6.60
N ARG A 22 -1.90 -6.00 -6.66
CA ARG A 22 -2.94 -6.40 -7.60
C ARG A 22 -3.61 -5.15 -8.18
N ASP A 23 -4.26 -5.32 -9.32
CA ASP A 23 -4.92 -4.23 -10.07
C ASP A 23 -4.04 -2.99 -10.23
N VAL A 24 -2.77 -3.23 -10.57
CA VAL A 24 -1.80 -2.16 -10.75
C VAL A 24 -2.13 -1.42 -12.03
N ASN A 25 -2.55 -0.16 -11.90
CA ASN A 25 -2.75 0.75 -13.01
C ASN A 25 -1.65 1.81 -12.97
N LEU A 26 -0.83 1.89 -14.02
CA LEU A 26 0.23 2.88 -14.19
C LEU A 26 -0.07 3.74 -15.42
N THR A 27 -0.14 5.05 -15.21
CA THR A 27 -0.23 6.04 -16.29
C THR A 27 1.02 6.93 -16.26
N VAL A 28 1.62 7.17 -17.43
CA VAL A 28 2.82 8.01 -17.57
C VAL A 28 2.53 9.10 -18.61
N ASP A 29 2.86 10.34 -18.27
CA ASP A 29 2.80 11.49 -19.17
C ASP A 29 4.05 12.36 -18.98
N GLY A 30 4.94 12.33 -19.99
CA GLY A 30 6.26 12.98 -19.94
C GLY A 30 7.08 12.53 -18.74
N ASP A 31 7.42 13.49 -17.88
CA ASP A 31 8.19 13.27 -16.65
C ASP A 31 7.31 13.10 -15.40
N LEU A 32 6.01 12.86 -15.57
CA LEU A 32 5.07 12.55 -14.49
C LEU A 32 4.46 11.16 -14.68
N ALA A 33 4.21 10.47 -13.58
CA ALA A 33 3.48 9.21 -13.58
C ALA A 33 2.55 9.12 -12.37
N PHE A 34 1.45 8.39 -12.54
CA PHE A 34 0.49 8.06 -11.50
C PHE A 34 0.34 6.54 -11.47
N VAL A 35 0.33 5.96 -10.27
CA VAL A 35 0.03 4.55 -10.06
C VAL A 35 -1.02 4.39 -8.98
N SER A 36 -1.96 3.47 -9.23
CA SER A 36 -2.87 2.96 -8.21
C SER A 36 -2.76 1.44 -8.15
N ALA A 37 -2.94 0.88 -6.95
CA ALA A 37 -2.88 -0.55 -6.73
C ALA A 37 -3.68 -0.95 -5.48
N LEU A 38 -4.15 -2.20 -5.49
CA LEU A 38 -4.60 -2.89 -4.29
C LEU A 38 -3.47 -3.79 -3.80
N ASN A 39 -3.00 -3.57 -2.58
CA ASN A 39 -1.88 -4.28 -2.00
C ASN A 39 -2.34 -5.21 -0.88
N ARG A 40 -1.71 -6.39 -0.77
CA ARG A 40 -1.84 -7.28 0.37
C ARG A 40 -0.52 -7.33 1.12
N MET A 41 -0.51 -6.87 2.36
CA MET A 41 0.65 -6.97 3.26
C MET A 41 0.49 -8.15 4.20
N ARG A 42 1.52 -8.98 4.27
CA ARG A 42 1.62 -10.15 5.15
C ARG A 42 2.96 -10.18 5.86
N GLY A 43 2.98 -10.65 7.09
CA GLY A 43 4.20 -10.82 7.86
C GLY A 43 3.89 -10.96 9.35
N ARG A 44 4.92 -10.88 10.19
CA ARG A 44 4.78 -10.96 11.64
C ARG A 44 5.30 -9.69 12.28
N GLN A 45 4.55 -9.10 13.21
CA GLN A 45 4.92 -7.86 13.90
C GLN A 45 4.35 -7.89 15.32
N GLY A 46 5.19 -7.56 16.31
CA GLY A 46 4.76 -7.46 17.71
C GLY A 46 4.26 -8.79 18.30
N GLY A 47 4.75 -9.92 17.80
CA GLY A 47 4.28 -11.24 18.25
C GLY A 47 3.03 -11.77 17.56
N GLU A 48 2.46 -11.04 16.60
CA GLU A 48 1.22 -11.39 15.90
C GLU A 48 1.39 -11.46 14.37
N ASP A 49 0.65 -12.37 13.73
CA ASP A 49 0.60 -12.49 12.28
C ASP A 49 -0.32 -11.41 11.70
N GLN A 50 0.19 -10.67 10.72
CA GLN A 50 -0.49 -9.60 10.02
C GLN A 50 -0.89 -10.09 8.62
N ASP A 51 -2.12 -9.82 8.21
CA ASP A 51 -2.63 -10.05 6.85
C ASP A 51 -3.73 -9.06 6.51
N MET A 52 -3.35 -7.94 5.87
CA MET A 52 -4.27 -6.87 5.53
C MET A 52 -4.20 -6.46 4.06
N TRP A 53 -5.35 -6.04 3.54
CA TRP A 53 -5.46 -5.40 2.24
C TRP A 53 -5.56 -3.89 2.40
N TYR A 54 -4.85 -3.15 1.56
CA TYR A 54 -4.86 -1.68 1.53
C TYR A 54 -4.71 -1.16 0.11
N ARG A 55 -5.16 0.07 -0.13
CA ARG A 55 -5.07 0.71 -1.44
C ARG A 55 -3.93 1.70 -1.41
N THR A 56 -3.20 1.80 -2.50
CA THR A 56 -2.16 2.80 -2.68
C THR A 56 -2.41 3.64 -3.92
N THR A 57 -2.05 4.91 -3.82
CA THR A 57 -1.95 5.84 -4.92
C THR A 57 -0.62 6.58 -4.81
N MET A 58 0.24 6.47 -5.81
CA MET A 58 1.52 7.19 -5.85
C MET A 58 1.62 8.07 -7.09
N CYS A 59 2.21 9.25 -6.91
CA CYS A 59 2.65 10.08 -8.02
C CYS A 59 4.18 10.06 -8.06
N LEU A 60 4.74 9.90 -9.26
CA LEU A 60 6.17 9.89 -9.51
C LEU A 60 6.55 11.05 -10.43
N ARG A 61 7.75 11.59 -10.23
CA ARG A 61 8.38 12.55 -11.13
C ARG A 61 9.74 12.05 -11.57
N LYS A 62 10.04 12.17 -12.86
CA LYS A 62 11.36 11.87 -13.40
C LYS A 62 12.25 13.10 -13.25
N THR A 63 13.38 12.96 -12.56
CA THR A 63 14.39 14.01 -12.40
C THR A 63 15.77 13.44 -12.67
N SER A 64 16.53 14.11 -13.56
CA SER A 64 17.85 13.64 -14.01
C SER A 64 17.84 12.16 -14.45
N GLY A 65 16.83 11.79 -15.25
CA GLY A 65 16.68 10.42 -15.77
C GLY A 65 16.13 9.39 -14.78
N ARG A 66 15.85 9.76 -13.53
CA ARG A 66 15.39 8.83 -12.48
C ARG A 66 13.99 9.17 -11.99
N TRP A 67 13.11 8.16 -11.92
CA TRP A 67 11.81 8.29 -11.29
C TRP A 67 11.94 8.35 -9.77
N ARG A 68 11.21 9.28 -9.15
CA ARG A 68 11.11 9.45 -7.70
C ARG A 68 9.64 9.55 -7.32
N ILE A 69 9.25 8.89 -6.23
CA ILE A 69 7.94 9.09 -5.62
C ILE A 69 7.92 10.51 -5.05
N VAL A 70 6.99 11.33 -5.52
CA VAL A 70 6.77 12.71 -5.04
C VAL A 70 5.51 12.83 -4.20
N HIS A 71 4.59 11.86 -4.32
CA HIS A 71 3.43 11.73 -3.47
C HIS A 71 3.11 10.24 -3.29
N ASP A 72 2.71 9.87 -2.08
CA ASP A 72 2.19 8.54 -1.75
C ASP A 72 1.00 8.73 -0.82
N HIS A 73 -0.06 7.97 -1.08
CA HIS A 73 -1.23 7.83 -0.25
C HIS A 73 -1.57 6.35 -0.13
N SER A 74 -1.55 5.84 1.10
CA SER A 74 -1.99 4.49 1.41
C SER A 74 -3.15 4.54 2.39
N SER A 75 -4.19 3.72 2.17
CA SER A 75 -5.42 3.77 2.95
C SER A 75 -6.15 2.44 3.01
N VAL A 76 -6.94 2.28 4.06
CA VAL A 76 -7.98 1.26 4.18
C VAL A 76 -9.34 1.95 4.30
N PRO A 77 -10.45 1.29 3.91
CA PRO A 77 -11.78 1.79 4.25
C PRO A 77 -12.00 1.75 5.77
N PHE A 78 -13.10 2.33 6.22
CA PHE A 78 -13.54 2.29 7.61
C PHE A 78 -15.01 1.89 7.69
N TYR A 79 -15.43 1.35 8.83
CA TYR A 79 -16.81 0.90 9.03
C TYR A 79 -17.75 2.07 9.34
N MET A 80 -18.88 2.10 8.64
CA MET A 80 -19.98 3.06 8.85
C MET A 80 -21.01 2.56 9.90
N ASP A 81 -20.60 1.62 10.75
CA ASP A 81 -21.43 0.99 11.80
C ASP A 81 -21.48 1.79 13.11
N GLY A 82 -20.98 3.04 13.09
CA GLY A 82 -20.83 3.91 14.26
C GLY A 82 -19.51 3.73 15.01
N SER A 83 -18.73 2.68 14.73
CA SER A 83 -17.41 2.49 15.34
C SER A 83 -16.31 3.32 14.68
N TYR A 84 -16.48 3.65 13.39
CA TYR A 84 -15.49 4.33 12.54
C TYR A 84 -14.11 3.65 12.52
N ARG A 85 -14.05 2.36 12.88
CA ARG A 85 -12.80 1.60 12.89
C ARG A 85 -12.30 1.37 11.47
N ALA A 86 -10.98 1.38 11.32
CA ALA A 86 -10.32 0.96 10.09
C ALA A 86 -10.68 -0.51 9.77
N ALA A 87 -11.12 -0.77 8.55
CA ALA A 87 -11.59 -2.08 8.10
C ALA A 87 -10.43 -2.89 7.51
N VAL A 88 -9.52 -3.33 8.39
CA VAL A 88 -8.29 -4.08 8.04
C VAL A 88 -8.53 -5.58 7.85
N ASP A 89 -9.70 -6.07 8.22
CA ASP A 89 -10.15 -7.47 8.15
C ASP A 89 -10.82 -7.83 6.82
N LEU A 90 -11.09 -6.84 5.96
CA LEU A 90 -11.66 -7.08 4.64
C LEU A 90 -10.75 -7.95 3.78
N LYS A 91 -11.36 -8.88 3.04
CA LYS A 91 -10.67 -9.71 2.05
C LYS A 91 -11.10 -9.28 0.65
N ALA A 92 -10.13 -9.17 -0.25
CA ALA A 92 -10.41 -8.98 -1.66
C ALA A 92 -11.25 -10.17 -2.14
N HIS A 93 -12.48 -9.90 -2.59
CA HIS A 93 -13.30 -10.87 -3.27
C HIS A 93 -13.35 -10.45 -4.74
N TRP A 94 -12.99 -11.38 -5.62
CA TRP A 94 -13.12 -11.17 -7.05
C TRP A 94 -14.33 -11.97 -7.50
N GLY A 95 -15.39 -11.29 -7.93
CA GLY A 95 -16.41 -11.92 -8.76
C GLY A 95 -15.76 -12.22 -10.10
N GLY A 96 -15.67 -13.50 -10.48
CA GLY A 96 -15.08 -13.89 -11.75
C GLY A 96 -15.83 -13.24 -12.92
N ALA A 97 -15.08 -12.60 -13.81
CA ALA A 97 -15.46 -12.45 -15.20
C ALA A 97 -14.48 -13.29 -16.02
N ALA A 98 -14.97 -14.43 -16.48
CA ALA A 98 -14.49 -15.07 -17.70
C ALA A 98 -15.10 -14.33 -18.90
#